data_AF-A0A9P7S2K6-F1
#
_entry.id   AF-A0A9P7S2K6-F1
#
_cell.length_a   1.000
_cell.length_b   1.000
_cell.length_c   1.000
_cell.angle_alpha   90.00
_cell.angle_beta   90.00
_cell.angle_gamma   90.00
#
_symmetry.space_group_name_H-M   'P 1'
#
loop_
_entity.id
_entity.type
_entity.pdbx_description
1 polymer ?
#
loop_
_entity_poly.entity_id
_entity_poly.type
_entity_poly.pdbx_seq_one_letter_code
_entity_poly.pdbx_strand_id
1 'polypeptide(L)'
;MPAPSKEQFDALASKIMDNVRPNPVTGKVEFDDIGRYLLENMGSCEYDQLMNLTDQLSKDHNSKDFTNFDFNSLKSTIKKDTLYFVGLIYQGHFDSSGKEVPTEKVAYVADAHAVYGLTCLEGEKIRGYENCVNGLPKSDFVLKFLRSTFANPLPPFKPALPSELLLDNKLHVHIDALRPFLDSLPKPLHWSVESREAASQVKDIAFEEKQELISRCMAMANHFKEKGNQSFKAGKRKEALDLYQHAIDSLFKIFGAGDPDEEQVEKASRWIAVCRANRAATWLLNGEGKDAEKALEEAKMAENLYPGYAKGYFRQACAFQALGKLAEAQDAVVRGLKRSELERDTSLADVLIELQTDGKGLPEDLGSFNEWFSRITETDVESAKRLKGLKGAWLDKCDQHRRKMESQATPQS
;
A
#
# COMPACT_ATOMS: atom_id res chain seq x y z
N MET A 1 11.77 -32.83 1.71
CA MET A 1 10.33 -33.02 1.97
C MET A 1 9.64 -33.29 0.63
N PRO A 2 8.60 -34.14 0.57
CA PRO A 2 7.86 -34.34 -0.67
C PRO A 2 7.25 -33.01 -1.15
N ALA A 3 7.14 -32.84 -2.47
CA ALA A 3 6.44 -31.69 -3.05
C ALA A 3 5.00 -31.67 -2.51
N PRO A 4 4.47 -30.46 -2.21
CA PRO A 4 3.14 -30.34 -1.65
C PRO A 4 2.12 -30.88 -2.65
N SER A 5 1.13 -31.64 -2.18
CA SER A 5 0.13 -32.22 -3.07
C SER A 5 -0.76 -31.11 -3.62
N LYS A 6 -1.29 -31.32 -4.83
CA LYS A 6 -2.31 -30.43 -5.41
C LYS A 6 -3.47 -30.17 -4.43
N GLU A 7 -3.83 -31.18 -3.64
CA GLU A 7 -4.88 -31.11 -2.62
C GLU A 7 -4.55 -30.11 -1.51
N GLN A 8 -3.27 -29.99 -1.11
CA GLN A 8 -2.85 -28.99 -0.12
C GLN A 8 -2.98 -27.57 -0.66
N PHE A 9 -2.65 -27.35 -1.94
CA PHE A 9 -2.85 -26.06 -2.59
C PHE A 9 -4.34 -25.71 -2.69
N ASP A 10 -5.15 -26.64 -3.19
CA ASP A 10 -6.59 -26.43 -3.37
C ASP A 10 -7.29 -26.16 -2.03
N ALA A 11 -6.89 -26.85 -0.96
CA ALA A 11 -7.42 -26.63 0.39
C ALA A 11 -7.04 -25.25 0.96
N LEU A 12 -5.78 -24.83 0.80
CA LEU A 12 -5.33 -23.51 1.27
C LEU A 12 -5.98 -22.39 0.46
N ALA A 13 -6.07 -22.54 -0.87
CA ALA A 13 -6.73 -21.58 -1.75
C ALA A 13 -8.21 -21.43 -1.37
N SER A 14 -8.93 -22.54 -1.12
CA SER A 14 -10.31 -22.49 -0.65
C SER A 14 -10.43 -21.73 0.68
N LYS A 15 -9.53 -22.01 1.64
CA LYS A 15 -9.52 -21.34 2.95
C LYS A 15 -9.29 -19.83 2.82
N ILE A 16 -8.40 -19.40 1.94
CA ILE A 16 -8.17 -17.98 1.66
C ILE A 16 -9.45 -17.38 1.07
N MET A 17 -10.00 -17.99 0.02
CA MET A 17 -11.19 -17.52 -0.69
C MET A 17 -12.41 -17.35 0.23
N ASP A 18 -12.60 -18.22 1.21
CA ASP A 18 -13.69 -18.12 2.20
C ASP A 18 -13.58 -16.87 3.09
N ASN A 19 -12.39 -16.29 3.22
CA ASN A 19 -12.13 -15.10 4.03
C ASN A 19 -11.98 -13.81 3.21
N VAL A 20 -11.84 -13.91 1.87
CA VAL A 20 -11.77 -12.73 1.00
C VAL A 20 -13.17 -12.15 0.81
N ARG A 21 -13.32 -10.86 1.08
CA ARG A 21 -14.58 -10.16 0.83
C ARG A 21 -14.77 -9.97 -0.69
N PRO A 22 -15.92 -10.36 -1.27
CA PRO A 22 -16.20 -10.09 -2.67
C PRO A 22 -16.18 -8.59 -2.97
N ASN A 23 -15.74 -8.24 -4.19
CA ASN A 23 -15.79 -6.88 -4.69
C ASN A 23 -17.25 -6.36 -4.62
N PRO A 24 -17.50 -5.20 -3.99
CA PRO A 24 -18.86 -4.70 -3.78
C PRO A 24 -19.57 -4.26 -5.06
N VAL A 25 -18.82 -4.05 -6.15
CA VAL A 25 -19.37 -3.66 -7.46
C VAL A 25 -19.74 -4.91 -8.27
N THR A 26 -18.88 -5.93 -8.29
CA THR A 26 -19.08 -7.12 -9.14
C THR A 26 -19.71 -8.30 -8.42
N GLY A 27 -19.73 -8.29 -7.08
CA GLY A 27 -20.20 -9.38 -6.23
C GLY A 27 -19.32 -10.63 -6.28
N LYS A 28 -18.12 -10.54 -6.88
CA LYS A 28 -17.18 -11.66 -7.06
C LYS A 28 -15.87 -11.36 -6.34
N VAL A 29 -15.17 -12.41 -5.90
CA VAL A 29 -13.79 -12.28 -5.45
C VAL A 29 -12.89 -12.16 -6.67
N GLU A 30 -12.20 -11.04 -6.79
CA GLU A 30 -11.23 -10.78 -7.86
C GLU A 30 -9.80 -11.01 -7.33
N PHE A 31 -8.82 -11.15 -8.23
CA PHE A 31 -7.42 -11.40 -7.83
C PHE A 31 -6.89 -10.28 -6.91
N ASP A 32 -7.27 -9.03 -7.18
CA ASP A 32 -6.92 -7.87 -6.35
C ASP A 32 -7.47 -7.98 -4.92
N ASP A 33 -8.64 -8.61 -4.73
CA ASP A 33 -9.22 -8.79 -3.40
C ASP A 33 -8.43 -9.83 -2.60
N ILE A 34 -7.94 -10.88 -3.27
CA ILE A 34 -7.03 -11.87 -2.67
C ILE A 34 -5.72 -11.18 -2.29
N GLY A 35 -5.14 -10.39 -3.19
CA GLY A 35 -3.92 -9.62 -2.92
C GLY A 35 -4.07 -8.70 -1.71
N ARG A 36 -5.19 -7.96 -1.64
CA ARG A 36 -5.53 -7.11 -0.49
C ARG A 36 -5.63 -7.92 0.80
N TYR A 37 -6.37 -9.03 0.77
CA TYR A 37 -6.50 -9.90 1.93
C TYR A 37 -5.13 -10.40 2.42
N LEU A 38 -4.25 -10.82 1.51
CA LEU A 38 -2.91 -11.27 1.86
C LEU A 38 -2.06 -10.15 2.47
N LEU A 39 -2.17 -8.92 1.95
CA LEU A 39 -1.49 -7.74 2.51
C LEU A 39 -1.99 -7.38 3.92
N GLU A 40 -3.31 -7.41 4.12
CA GLU A 40 -3.94 -7.14 5.42
C GLU A 40 -3.65 -8.24 6.47
N ASN A 41 -3.32 -9.45 6.01
CA ASN A 41 -3.04 -10.62 6.85
C ASN A 41 -1.57 -11.10 6.72
N MET A 42 -0.64 -10.19 6.40
CA MET A 42 0.79 -10.52 6.42
C MET A 42 1.20 -11.01 7.82
N GLY A 43 1.89 -12.15 7.88
CA GLY A 43 2.27 -12.82 9.13
C GLY A 43 1.18 -13.72 9.72
N SER A 44 0.06 -13.92 9.01
CA SER A 44 -0.89 -15.00 9.33
C SER A 44 -0.32 -16.37 8.93
N CYS A 45 -0.84 -17.43 9.57
CA CYS A 45 -0.45 -18.80 9.24
C CYS A 45 -0.79 -19.16 7.79
N GLU A 46 -1.90 -18.66 7.27
CA GLU A 46 -2.35 -18.83 5.89
C GLU A 46 -1.39 -18.17 4.90
N TYR A 47 -0.95 -16.95 5.18
CA TYR A 47 0.04 -16.24 4.37
C TYR A 47 1.35 -17.02 4.32
N ASP A 48 1.87 -17.43 5.49
CA ASP A 48 3.12 -18.19 5.57
C ASP A 48 3.02 -19.53 4.86
N GLN A 49 1.88 -20.22 4.98
CA GLN A 49 1.62 -21.46 4.24
C GLN A 49 1.63 -21.22 2.73
N LEU A 50 0.99 -20.16 2.25
CA LEU A 50 0.93 -19.83 0.83
C LEU A 50 2.32 -19.48 0.28
N MET A 51 3.09 -18.69 1.01
CA MET A 51 4.45 -18.32 0.62
C MET A 51 5.37 -19.54 0.59
N ASN A 52 5.32 -20.39 1.63
CA ASN A 52 6.09 -21.63 1.67
C ASN A 52 5.72 -22.58 0.51
N LEU A 53 4.44 -22.68 0.19
CA LEU A 53 3.93 -23.51 -0.89
C LEU A 53 4.41 -22.98 -2.25
N THR A 54 4.34 -21.67 -2.45
CA THR A 54 4.83 -20.98 -3.66
C THR A 54 6.34 -21.17 -3.83
N ASP A 55 7.10 -21.04 -2.74
CA ASP A 55 8.54 -21.29 -2.71
C ASP A 55 8.89 -22.74 -3.08
N GLN A 56 8.13 -23.71 -2.56
CA GLN A 56 8.33 -25.12 -2.86
C GLN A 56 8.03 -25.43 -4.33
N LEU A 57 6.94 -24.89 -4.87
CA LEU A 57 6.57 -25.03 -6.28
C LEU A 57 7.63 -24.41 -7.19
N SER A 58 8.15 -23.22 -6.84
CA SER A 58 9.23 -22.55 -7.54
C SER A 58 10.53 -23.39 -7.52
N LYS A 59 10.92 -23.91 -6.35
CA LYS A 59 12.12 -24.76 -6.22
C LYS A 59 12.01 -26.06 -7.04
N ASP A 60 10.86 -26.74 -7.01
CA ASP A 60 10.68 -27.96 -7.83
C ASP A 60 10.75 -27.64 -9.32
N HIS A 61 10.05 -26.58 -9.75
CA HIS A 61 10.04 -26.09 -11.14
C HIS A 61 11.47 -25.79 -11.66
N ASN A 62 12.32 -25.20 -10.82
CA ASN A 62 13.66 -24.74 -11.24
C ASN A 62 14.77 -25.80 -11.07
N SER A 63 14.48 -26.92 -10.40
CA SER A 63 15.48 -27.96 -10.10
C SER A 63 15.72 -28.96 -11.25
N LYS A 64 14.76 -29.08 -12.18
CA LYS A 64 14.82 -30.08 -13.26
C LYS A 64 15.67 -29.56 -14.43
N ASP A 65 16.60 -30.38 -14.88
CA ASP A 65 17.38 -30.12 -16.09
C ASP A 65 16.63 -30.64 -17.32
N PHE A 66 16.23 -29.70 -18.18
CA PHE A 66 15.54 -30.00 -19.43
C PHE A 66 16.46 -29.95 -20.65
N THR A 67 17.79 -30.02 -20.46
CA THR A 67 18.76 -29.99 -21.56
C THR A 67 18.58 -31.14 -22.55
N ASN A 68 18.16 -32.31 -22.07
CA ASN A 68 17.93 -33.51 -22.90
C ASN A 68 16.43 -33.76 -23.18
N PHE A 69 15.55 -32.80 -22.88
CA PHE A 69 14.12 -32.95 -23.16
C PHE A 69 13.86 -32.90 -24.66
N ASP A 70 13.09 -33.85 -25.19
CA ASP A 70 12.73 -33.88 -26.61
C ASP A 70 11.62 -32.87 -26.91
N PHE A 71 12.00 -31.63 -27.25
CA PHE A 71 11.04 -30.58 -27.60
C PHE A 71 10.26 -30.88 -28.90
N ASN A 72 10.72 -31.81 -29.76
CA ASN A 72 9.94 -32.22 -30.93
C ASN A 72 8.70 -33.02 -30.53
N SER A 73 8.72 -33.71 -29.39
CA SER A 73 7.55 -34.40 -28.84
C SER A 73 6.38 -33.44 -28.56
N LEU A 74 6.67 -32.14 -28.34
CA LEU A 74 5.65 -31.11 -28.13
C LEU A 74 5.02 -30.59 -29.44
N LYS A 75 5.45 -31.06 -30.62
CA LYS A 75 4.93 -30.56 -31.90
C LYS A 75 3.39 -30.65 -32.02
N SER A 76 2.78 -31.71 -31.53
CA SER A 76 1.32 -31.91 -31.55
C SER A 76 0.56 -31.03 -30.56
N THR A 77 1.26 -30.36 -29.65
CA THR A 77 0.68 -29.47 -28.64
C THR A 77 0.62 -28.01 -29.09
N ILE A 78 1.24 -27.68 -30.23
CA ILE A 78 1.23 -26.32 -30.79
C ILE A 78 -0.20 -25.97 -31.18
N LYS A 79 -0.81 -25.07 -30.40
CA LYS A 79 -2.13 -24.52 -30.69
C LYS A 79 -1.98 -23.40 -31.72
N LYS A 80 -2.98 -23.24 -32.57
CA LYS A 80 -3.07 -22.11 -33.49
C LYS A 80 -3.41 -20.84 -32.71
N ASP A 81 -2.87 -19.71 -33.15
CA ASP A 81 -3.18 -18.38 -32.62
C ASP A 81 -2.86 -18.25 -31.12
N THR A 82 -1.83 -18.97 -30.65
CA THR A 82 -1.27 -18.79 -29.30
C THR A 82 0.03 -18.02 -29.35
N LEU A 83 0.10 -16.99 -28.51
CA LEU A 83 1.27 -16.17 -28.28
C LEU A 83 1.79 -16.43 -26.87
N TYR A 84 3.06 -16.79 -26.75
CA TYR A 84 3.79 -16.67 -25.49
C TYR A 84 4.67 -15.43 -25.52
N PHE A 85 4.59 -14.60 -24.48
CA PHE A 85 5.46 -13.45 -24.30
C PHE A 85 6.45 -13.71 -23.16
N VAL A 86 7.74 -13.56 -23.42
CA VAL A 86 8.80 -13.75 -22.41
C VAL A 86 9.43 -12.40 -22.08
N GLY A 87 9.18 -11.93 -20.86
CA GLY A 87 9.54 -10.60 -20.38
C GLY A 87 10.60 -10.60 -19.30
N LEU A 88 11.41 -9.53 -19.28
CA LEU A 88 12.33 -9.24 -18.17
C LEU A 88 11.74 -8.12 -17.31
N ILE A 89 11.35 -8.47 -16.08
CA ILE A 89 10.82 -7.55 -15.08
C ILE A 89 11.90 -7.18 -14.07
N TYR A 90 11.91 -5.93 -13.64
CA TYR A 90 12.72 -5.47 -12.53
C TYR A 90 11.89 -5.58 -11.25
N GLN A 91 12.47 -6.13 -10.18
CA GLN A 91 11.73 -6.45 -8.95
C GLN A 91 12.07 -5.56 -7.77
N GLY A 92 13.03 -4.64 -7.92
CA GLY A 92 13.54 -3.83 -6.83
C GLY A 92 15.00 -4.18 -6.48
N HIS A 93 15.44 -3.64 -5.34
CA HIS A 93 16.71 -3.99 -4.74
C HIS A 93 16.48 -4.80 -3.48
N PHE A 94 17.34 -5.77 -3.23
CA PHE A 94 17.28 -6.62 -2.05
C PHE A 94 18.66 -6.69 -1.40
N ASP A 95 18.69 -6.81 -0.08
CA ASP A 95 19.92 -7.11 0.65
C ASP A 95 20.22 -8.62 0.63
N SER A 96 21.35 -9.04 1.19
CA SER A 96 21.75 -10.46 1.24
C SER A 96 20.81 -11.34 2.08
N SER A 97 19.95 -10.74 2.91
CA SER A 97 18.91 -11.45 3.66
C SER A 97 17.63 -11.65 2.85
N GLY A 98 17.55 -11.10 1.63
CA GLY A 98 16.35 -11.11 0.79
C GLY A 98 15.32 -10.07 1.21
N LYS A 99 15.71 -9.08 2.01
CA LYS A 99 14.84 -7.97 2.39
C LYS A 99 14.93 -6.86 1.36
N GLU A 100 13.77 -6.36 0.94
CA GLU A 100 13.69 -5.25 -0.01
C GLU A 100 14.34 -3.98 0.57
N VAL A 101 15.17 -3.34 -0.25
CA VAL A 101 15.86 -2.09 0.04
C VAL A 101 15.23 -0.98 -0.81
N PRO A 102 14.64 0.06 -0.19
CA PRO A 102 14.12 1.20 -0.92
C PRO A 102 15.19 1.82 -1.83
N THR A 103 14.80 2.21 -3.05
CA THR A 103 15.74 2.66 -4.10
C THR A 103 16.65 3.81 -3.62
N GLU A 104 16.10 4.74 -2.83
CA GLU A 104 16.82 5.88 -2.26
C GLU A 104 17.84 5.49 -1.17
N LYS A 105 17.75 4.25 -0.65
CA LYS A 105 18.64 3.72 0.39
C LYS A 105 19.71 2.77 -0.14
N VAL A 106 19.62 2.36 -1.41
CA VAL A 106 20.54 1.38 -2.02
C VAL A 106 22.01 1.79 -1.85
N ALA A 107 22.32 3.08 -2.00
CA ALA A 107 23.68 3.59 -1.85
C ALA A 107 24.26 3.44 -0.42
N TYR A 108 23.42 3.19 0.58
CA TYR A 108 23.81 3.08 2.00
C TYR A 108 23.79 1.64 2.53
N VAL A 109 23.31 0.69 1.72
CA VAL A 109 23.23 -0.73 2.10
C VAL A 109 24.25 -1.49 1.26
N ALA A 110 25.37 -1.88 1.90
CA ALA A 110 26.57 -2.35 1.20
C ALA A 110 26.36 -3.62 0.35
N ASP A 111 25.37 -4.43 0.69
CA ASP A 111 25.01 -5.69 0.03
C ASP A 111 23.70 -5.61 -0.77
N ALA A 112 23.17 -4.40 -0.98
CA ALA A 112 22.00 -4.20 -1.83
C ALA A 112 22.34 -4.51 -3.29
N HIS A 113 21.50 -5.32 -3.93
CA HIS A 113 21.63 -5.69 -5.32
C HIS A 113 20.26 -5.67 -6.02
N ALA A 114 20.27 -5.31 -7.30
CA ALA A 114 19.06 -5.35 -8.12
C ALA A 114 18.64 -6.80 -8.38
N VAL A 115 17.36 -7.09 -8.20
CA VAL A 115 16.76 -8.38 -8.55
C VAL A 115 15.87 -8.20 -9.76
N TYR A 116 16.00 -9.13 -10.71
CA TYR A 116 15.17 -9.19 -11.90
C TYR A 116 14.39 -10.50 -11.91
N GLY A 117 13.32 -10.57 -12.69
CA GLY A 117 12.55 -11.78 -12.91
C GLY A 117 12.35 -12.03 -14.40
N LEU A 118 12.42 -13.29 -14.82
CA LEU A 118 11.91 -13.72 -16.10
C LEU A 118 10.47 -14.17 -15.94
N THR A 119 9.60 -13.67 -16.79
CA THR A 119 8.19 -14.05 -16.86
C THR A 119 7.90 -14.62 -18.23
N CYS A 120 7.01 -15.60 -18.30
CA CYS A 120 6.43 -16.07 -19.54
C CYS A 120 4.91 -16.05 -19.40
N LEU A 121 4.24 -15.33 -20.30
CA LEU A 121 2.81 -15.13 -20.29
C LEU A 121 2.16 -15.90 -21.45
N GLU A 122 1.05 -16.59 -21.17
CA GLU A 122 0.11 -17.13 -22.17
C GLU A 122 -1.19 -16.32 -22.05
N GLY A 123 -1.31 -15.26 -22.86
CA GLY A 123 -2.31 -14.20 -22.63
C GLY A 123 -1.99 -13.42 -21.35
N GLU A 124 -2.96 -13.28 -20.45
CA GLU A 124 -2.79 -12.60 -19.15
C GLU A 124 -2.25 -13.53 -18.04
N LYS A 125 -2.03 -14.81 -18.35
CA LYS A 125 -1.71 -15.82 -17.33
C LYS A 125 -0.22 -16.12 -17.32
N ILE A 126 0.35 -16.18 -16.11
CA ILE A 126 1.76 -16.53 -15.90
C ILE A 126 1.96 -18.03 -16.11
N ARG A 127 2.63 -18.39 -17.20
CA ARG A 127 3.01 -19.76 -17.56
C ARG A 127 4.31 -20.19 -16.89
N GLY A 128 5.25 -19.26 -16.71
CA GLY A 128 6.54 -19.50 -16.09
C GLY A 128 7.07 -18.24 -15.43
N TYR A 129 7.79 -18.43 -14.32
CA TYR A 129 8.38 -17.34 -13.54
C TYR A 129 9.67 -17.81 -12.86
N GLU A 130 10.75 -17.04 -12.97
CA GLU A 130 12.02 -17.34 -12.29
C GLU A 130 12.77 -16.06 -11.89
N ASN A 131 13.23 -16.00 -10.63
CA ASN A 131 13.98 -14.87 -10.10
C ASN A 131 15.46 -14.95 -10.47
N CYS A 132 16.00 -13.82 -10.92
CA CYS A 132 17.41 -13.55 -11.17
C CYS A 132 17.97 -12.78 -9.95
N VAL A 133 18.36 -13.52 -8.91
CA VAL A 133 18.86 -12.94 -7.64
C VAL A 133 20.22 -12.25 -7.77
N ASN A 134 20.93 -12.41 -8.89
CA ASN A 134 22.29 -11.88 -9.08
C ASN A 134 22.33 -10.83 -10.21
N GLY A 135 21.38 -9.89 -10.21
CA GLY A 135 21.28 -8.87 -11.24
C GLY A 135 20.67 -9.38 -12.55
N LEU A 136 21.16 -8.85 -13.68
CA LEU A 136 20.65 -9.22 -15.01
C LEU A 136 20.92 -10.70 -15.30
N PRO A 137 19.99 -11.42 -15.94
CA PRO A 137 20.17 -12.82 -16.27
C PRO A 137 21.33 -13.03 -17.24
N LYS A 138 21.99 -14.17 -17.13
CA LYS A 138 22.95 -14.66 -18.14
C LYS A 138 22.20 -15.46 -19.21
N SER A 139 22.80 -15.61 -20.39
CA SER A 139 22.13 -16.28 -21.52
C SER A 139 21.77 -17.75 -21.25
N ASP A 140 22.59 -18.47 -20.49
CA ASP A 140 22.34 -19.85 -20.06
C ASP A 140 21.13 -19.93 -19.10
N PHE A 141 20.98 -18.95 -18.22
CA PHE A 141 19.81 -18.81 -17.36
C PHE A 141 18.54 -18.57 -18.17
N VAL A 142 18.55 -17.64 -19.12
CA VAL A 142 17.39 -17.38 -20.00
C VAL A 142 17.01 -18.63 -20.81
N LEU A 143 18.02 -19.36 -21.32
CA LEU A 143 17.80 -20.60 -22.06
C LEU A 143 17.14 -21.68 -21.17
N LYS A 144 17.66 -21.85 -19.95
CA LYS A 144 17.10 -22.78 -18.96
C LYS A 144 15.65 -22.44 -18.64
N PHE A 145 15.36 -21.16 -18.41
CA PHE A 145 14.02 -20.65 -18.14
C PHE A 145 13.03 -20.99 -19.27
N LEU A 146 13.41 -20.73 -20.53
CA LEU A 146 12.58 -21.05 -21.70
C LEU A 146 12.27 -22.55 -21.78
N ARG A 147 13.30 -23.39 -21.63
CA ARG A 147 13.15 -24.85 -21.64
C ARG A 147 12.21 -25.33 -20.54
N SER A 148 12.39 -24.84 -19.32
CA SER A 148 11.54 -25.19 -18.18
C SER A 148 10.09 -24.78 -18.42
N THR A 149 9.86 -23.57 -18.91
CA THR A 149 8.50 -23.07 -19.16
C THR A 149 7.74 -23.83 -20.26
N PHE A 150 8.44 -24.41 -21.24
CA PHE A 150 7.79 -25.23 -22.26
C PHE A 150 7.56 -26.66 -21.77
N ALA A 151 8.55 -27.25 -21.07
CA ALA A 151 8.54 -28.66 -20.67
C ALA A 151 7.83 -28.93 -19.33
N ASN A 152 7.75 -27.94 -18.45
CA ASN A 152 7.22 -28.05 -17.09
C ASN A 152 6.68 -26.71 -16.60
N PRO A 153 5.67 -26.11 -17.27
CA PRO A 153 5.13 -24.81 -16.87
C PRO A 153 4.47 -24.86 -15.48
N LEU A 154 4.22 -23.68 -14.90
CA LEU A 154 3.44 -23.56 -13.68
C LEU A 154 2.02 -24.11 -13.88
N PRO A 155 1.42 -24.76 -12.86
CA PRO A 155 0.01 -25.15 -12.91
C PRO A 155 -0.90 -23.93 -13.18
N PRO A 156 -2.01 -24.09 -13.92
CA PRO A 156 -2.59 -25.35 -14.43
C PRO A 156 -2.10 -25.75 -15.84
N PHE A 157 -1.04 -25.11 -16.34
CA PHE A 157 -0.58 -25.34 -17.70
C PHE A 157 0.01 -26.75 -17.86
N LYS A 158 -0.09 -27.25 -19.10
CA LYS A 158 0.56 -28.50 -19.51
C LYS A 158 1.75 -28.18 -20.41
N PRO A 159 2.75 -29.07 -20.49
CA PRO A 159 3.86 -28.92 -21.41
C PRO A 159 3.34 -28.68 -22.83
N ALA A 160 3.76 -27.56 -23.42
CA ALA A 160 3.28 -27.11 -24.72
C ALA A 160 4.17 -26.03 -25.33
N LEU A 161 4.09 -25.90 -26.65
CA LEU A 161 4.72 -24.83 -27.42
C LEU A 161 3.66 -23.88 -28.01
N PRO A 162 3.96 -22.58 -28.18
CA PRO A 162 3.05 -21.65 -28.82
C PRO A 162 3.17 -21.71 -30.36
N SER A 163 2.20 -21.14 -31.07
CA SER A 163 2.42 -20.81 -32.48
C SER A 163 3.35 -19.61 -32.66
N GLU A 164 3.37 -18.69 -31.70
CA GLU A 164 4.22 -17.49 -31.72
C GLU A 164 4.90 -17.27 -30.36
N LEU A 165 6.20 -17.04 -30.37
CA LEU A 165 7.01 -16.69 -29.20
C LEU A 165 7.59 -15.29 -29.40
N LEU A 166 7.21 -14.35 -28.54
CA LEU A 166 7.74 -12.99 -28.54
C LEU A 166 8.66 -12.80 -27.32
N LEU A 167 9.90 -12.41 -27.56
CA LEU A 167 10.86 -12.09 -26.50
C LEU A 167 10.91 -10.57 -26.30
N ASP A 168 10.86 -10.10 -25.05
CA ASP A 168 11.07 -8.70 -24.68
C ASP A 168 12.39 -8.17 -25.28
N ASN A 169 12.36 -6.95 -25.81
CA ASN A 169 13.52 -6.28 -26.40
C ASN A 169 14.73 -6.22 -25.44
N LYS A 170 14.53 -6.20 -24.12
CA LYS A 170 15.61 -6.27 -23.13
C LYS A 170 16.42 -7.57 -23.22
N LEU A 171 15.83 -8.65 -23.74
CA LEU A 171 16.48 -9.94 -23.93
C LEU A 171 17.27 -10.04 -25.23
N HIS A 172 17.30 -8.97 -26.05
CA HIS A 172 18.03 -8.94 -27.32
C HIS A 172 19.50 -9.36 -27.18
N VAL A 173 20.14 -9.00 -26.07
CA VAL A 173 21.55 -9.34 -25.77
C VAL A 173 21.81 -10.84 -25.63
N HIS A 174 20.76 -11.66 -25.46
CA HIS A 174 20.87 -13.12 -25.33
C HIS A 174 20.62 -13.88 -26.63
N ILE A 175 20.18 -13.20 -27.69
CA ILE A 175 19.61 -13.86 -28.88
C ILE A 175 20.61 -14.77 -29.58
N ASP A 176 21.88 -14.39 -29.69
CA ASP A 176 22.89 -15.22 -30.34
C ASP A 176 23.09 -16.56 -29.62
N ALA A 177 22.99 -16.56 -28.29
CA ALA A 177 23.07 -17.78 -27.48
C ALA A 177 21.77 -18.60 -27.51
N LEU A 178 20.62 -17.96 -27.65
CA LEU A 178 19.31 -18.62 -27.67
C LEU A 178 18.96 -19.20 -29.05
N ARG A 179 19.41 -18.55 -30.13
CA ARG A 179 19.06 -18.86 -31.52
C ARG A 179 19.19 -20.35 -31.88
N PRO A 180 20.28 -21.08 -31.53
CA PRO A 180 20.38 -22.50 -31.87
C PRO A 180 19.24 -23.36 -31.30
N PHE A 181 18.78 -23.04 -30.09
CA PHE A 181 17.65 -23.73 -29.47
C PHE A 181 16.33 -23.29 -30.09
N LEU A 182 16.12 -21.97 -30.25
CA LEU A 182 14.88 -21.42 -30.78
C LEU A 182 14.62 -21.88 -32.23
N ASP A 183 15.65 -21.91 -33.07
CA ASP A 183 15.56 -22.39 -34.46
C ASP A 183 15.37 -23.92 -34.56
N SER A 184 15.67 -24.67 -33.50
CA SER A 184 15.45 -26.12 -33.46
C SER A 184 14.03 -26.52 -33.07
N LEU A 185 13.19 -25.58 -32.61
CA LEU A 185 11.82 -25.89 -32.17
C LEU A 185 10.93 -26.29 -33.36
N PRO A 186 9.97 -27.21 -33.17
CA PRO A 186 9.14 -27.70 -34.25
C PRO A 186 8.19 -26.65 -34.81
N LYS A 187 8.04 -26.61 -36.13
CA LYS A 187 7.00 -25.84 -36.84
C LYS A 187 5.59 -26.32 -36.46
N PRO A 188 4.57 -25.45 -36.43
CA PRO A 188 4.53 -24.08 -36.98
C PRO A 188 4.95 -22.95 -36.01
N LEU A 189 5.74 -23.24 -34.97
CA LEU A 189 6.24 -22.19 -34.08
C LEU A 189 7.09 -21.17 -34.85
N HIS A 190 6.81 -19.89 -34.61
CA HIS A 190 7.64 -18.76 -35.00
C HIS A 190 8.11 -18.02 -33.76
N TRP A 191 9.33 -17.48 -33.77
CA TRP A 191 9.85 -16.66 -32.68
C TRP A 191 10.38 -15.32 -33.21
N SER A 192 10.22 -14.27 -32.41
CA SER A 192 10.72 -12.93 -32.71
C SER A 192 11.11 -12.18 -31.43
N VAL A 193 11.80 -11.05 -31.60
CA VAL A 193 12.10 -10.12 -30.51
C VAL A 193 11.24 -8.89 -30.72
N GLU A 194 10.64 -8.40 -29.64
CA GLU A 194 9.88 -7.16 -29.62
C GLU A 194 10.72 -6.01 -30.20
N SER A 195 10.14 -5.27 -31.14
CA SER A 195 10.79 -4.07 -31.67
C SER A 195 10.83 -2.96 -30.61
N ARG A 196 11.79 -2.05 -30.72
CA ARG A 196 11.88 -0.90 -29.79
C ARG A 196 10.64 -0.01 -29.89
N GLU A 197 10.10 0.14 -31.09
CA GLU A 197 8.91 0.91 -31.39
C GLU A 197 7.67 0.28 -30.73
N ALA A 198 7.49 -1.04 -30.86
CA ALA A 198 6.41 -1.76 -30.19
C ALA A 198 6.54 -1.67 -28.66
N ALA A 199 7.74 -1.87 -28.11
CA ALA A 199 7.99 -1.75 -26.68
C ALA A 199 7.69 -0.34 -26.14
N SER A 200 7.92 0.70 -26.94
CA SER A 200 7.56 2.08 -26.58
C SER A 200 6.05 2.28 -26.60
N GLN A 201 5.36 1.82 -27.65
CA GLN A 201 3.91 1.95 -27.77
C GLN A 201 3.17 1.23 -26.64
N VAL A 202 3.61 0.03 -26.27
CA VAL A 202 3.03 -0.73 -25.14
C VAL A 202 3.20 0.04 -23.83
N LYS A 203 4.35 0.69 -23.60
CA LYS A 203 4.57 1.53 -22.42
C LYS A 203 3.67 2.75 -22.39
N ASP A 204 3.49 3.40 -23.54
CA ASP A 204 2.63 4.59 -23.65
C ASP A 204 1.17 4.21 -23.38
N ILE A 205 0.68 3.11 -23.97
CA ILE A 205 -0.67 2.58 -23.71
C ILE A 205 -0.83 2.21 -22.24
N ALA A 206 0.12 1.47 -21.65
CA ALA A 206 0.06 1.09 -20.25
C ALA A 206 0.08 2.31 -19.32
N PHE A 207 0.84 3.35 -19.67
CA PHE A 207 0.85 4.61 -18.95
C PHE A 207 -0.50 5.32 -19.04
N GLU A 208 -1.11 5.41 -20.23
CA GLU A 208 -2.43 6.01 -20.43
C GLU A 208 -3.53 5.27 -19.66
N GLU A 209 -3.58 3.94 -19.76
CA GLU A 209 -4.53 3.09 -19.02
C GLU A 209 -4.38 3.26 -17.51
N LYS A 210 -3.13 3.35 -17.03
CA LYS A 210 -2.85 3.62 -15.61
C LYS A 210 -3.35 5.00 -15.18
N GLN A 211 -3.10 6.05 -15.97
CA GLN A 211 -3.58 7.40 -15.65
C GLN A 211 -5.12 7.44 -15.65
N GLU A 212 -5.77 6.74 -16.58
CA GLU A 212 -7.23 6.61 -16.61
C GLU A 212 -7.75 5.87 -15.37
N LEU A 213 -7.12 4.74 -14.99
CA LEU A 213 -7.46 4.00 -13.79
C LEU A 213 -7.38 4.86 -12.53
N ILE A 214 -6.28 5.60 -12.37
CA ILE A 214 -6.07 6.50 -11.22
C ILE A 214 -7.13 7.59 -11.19
N SER A 215 -7.40 8.24 -12.33
CA SER A 215 -8.43 9.26 -12.45
C SER A 215 -9.81 8.73 -12.05
N ARG A 216 -10.18 7.54 -12.55
CA ARG A 216 -11.42 6.86 -12.21
C ARG A 216 -11.51 6.50 -10.73
N CYS A 217 -10.45 5.96 -10.13
CA CYS A 217 -10.38 5.63 -8.71
C CYS A 217 -10.56 6.88 -7.83
N MET A 218 -9.89 7.98 -8.17
CA MET A 218 -10.02 9.25 -7.46
C MET A 218 -11.45 9.82 -7.55
N ALA A 219 -12.07 9.75 -8.74
CA ALA A 219 -13.45 10.19 -8.94
C ALA A 219 -14.45 9.35 -8.13
N MET A 220 -14.31 8.02 -8.16
CA MET A 220 -15.13 7.10 -7.36
C MET A 220 -14.97 7.35 -5.85
N ALA A 221 -13.73 7.52 -5.39
CA ALA A 221 -13.45 7.84 -4.00
C ALA A 221 -14.11 9.15 -3.57
N ASN A 222 -14.09 10.18 -4.43
CA ASN A 222 -14.74 11.45 -4.12
C ASN A 222 -16.25 11.28 -3.97
N HIS A 223 -16.87 10.60 -4.93
CA HIS A 223 -18.31 10.31 -4.95
C HIS A 223 -18.75 9.56 -3.69
N PHE A 224 -18.05 8.48 -3.31
CA PHE A 224 -18.36 7.71 -2.12
C PHE A 224 -18.14 8.50 -0.83
N LYS A 225 -17.06 9.29 -0.75
CA LYS A 225 -16.80 10.19 0.38
C LYS A 225 -17.91 11.23 0.54
N GLU A 226 -18.38 11.85 -0.56
CA GLU A 226 -19.46 12.83 -0.53
C GLU A 226 -20.79 12.22 -0.08
N LYS A 227 -21.14 11.04 -0.58
CA LYS A 227 -22.29 10.28 -0.08
C LYS A 227 -22.13 9.91 1.40
N GLY A 228 -20.95 9.45 1.81
CA GLY A 228 -20.64 9.16 3.21
C GLY A 228 -20.84 10.38 4.11
N ASN A 229 -20.42 11.57 3.64
CA ASN A 229 -20.66 12.83 4.34
C ASN A 229 -22.15 13.15 4.48
N GLN A 230 -22.97 12.86 3.46
CA GLN A 230 -24.43 13.03 3.52
C GLN A 230 -25.06 12.08 4.53
N SER A 231 -24.71 10.79 4.49
CA SER A 231 -25.22 9.78 5.42
C SER A 231 -24.75 10.04 6.86
N PHE A 232 -23.53 10.55 7.05
CA PHE A 232 -23.03 11.02 8.34
C PHE A 232 -23.88 12.17 8.91
N LYS A 233 -24.16 13.20 8.10
CA LYS A 233 -25.03 14.33 8.50
C LYS A 233 -26.45 13.88 8.82
N ALA A 234 -26.94 12.83 8.15
CA ALA A 234 -28.24 12.22 8.40
C ALA A 234 -28.26 11.27 9.62
N GLY A 235 -27.15 11.11 10.34
CA GLY A 235 -27.04 10.20 11.50
C GLY A 235 -27.05 8.70 11.13
N LYS A 236 -26.96 8.36 9.84
CA LYS A 236 -27.00 6.97 9.36
C LYS A 236 -25.60 6.34 9.47
N ARG A 237 -25.22 5.95 10.69
CA ARG A 237 -23.84 5.50 11.00
C ARG A 237 -23.34 4.39 10.08
N LYS A 238 -24.08 3.27 9.99
CA LYS A 238 -23.65 2.09 9.20
C LYS A 238 -23.43 2.44 7.73
N GLU A 239 -24.41 3.12 7.12
CA GLU A 239 -24.33 3.55 5.73
C GLU A 239 -23.13 4.48 5.48
N ALA A 240 -22.88 5.44 6.38
CA ALA A 240 -21.72 6.32 6.26
C ALA A 240 -20.39 5.56 6.34
N LEU A 241 -20.26 4.62 7.28
CA LEU A 241 -19.05 3.78 7.41
C LEU A 241 -18.80 2.97 6.13
N ASP A 242 -19.83 2.31 5.60
CA ASP A 242 -19.73 1.49 4.39
C ASP A 242 -19.31 2.35 3.18
N LEU A 243 -19.91 3.54 3.03
CA LEU A 243 -19.56 4.48 1.95
C LEU A 243 -18.11 4.98 2.06
N TYR A 244 -17.63 5.34 3.26
CA TYR A 244 -16.22 5.71 3.43
C TYR A 244 -15.28 4.53 3.17
N GLN A 245 -15.68 3.30 3.48
CA GLN A 245 -14.89 2.11 3.15
C GLN A 245 -14.76 1.95 1.64
N HIS A 246 -15.85 2.08 0.87
CA HIS A 246 -15.78 2.03 -0.59
C HIS A 246 -14.88 3.12 -1.19
N ALA A 247 -14.84 4.31 -0.58
CA ALA A 247 -13.89 5.34 -0.98
C ALA A 247 -12.44 4.90 -0.75
N ILE A 248 -12.16 4.30 0.41
CA ILE A 248 -10.83 3.77 0.77
C ILE A 248 -10.43 2.63 -0.18
N ASP A 249 -11.32 1.68 -0.44
CA ASP A 249 -11.07 0.55 -1.34
C ASP A 249 -10.74 1.01 -2.77
N SER A 250 -11.44 2.05 -3.24
CA SER A 250 -11.19 2.65 -4.55
C SER A 250 -9.79 3.27 -4.64
N LEU A 251 -9.33 3.93 -3.56
CA LEU A 251 -8.00 4.52 -3.48
C LEU A 251 -6.90 3.45 -3.35
N PHE A 252 -7.16 2.35 -2.67
CA PHE A 252 -6.18 1.27 -2.54
C PHE A 252 -5.80 0.63 -3.88
N LYS A 253 -6.69 0.65 -4.87
CA LYS A 253 -6.40 0.19 -6.24
C LYS A 253 -5.27 0.98 -6.91
N ILE A 254 -5.01 2.22 -6.48
CA ILE A 254 -3.91 3.05 -7.01
C ILE A 254 -2.54 2.43 -6.64
N PHE A 255 -2.40 1.87 -5.44
CA PHE A 255 -1.15 1.19 -5.06
C PHE A 255 -0.94 -0.13 -5.81
N GLY A 256 -2.01 -0.73 -6.31
CA GLY A 256 -1.95 -1.93 -7.16
C GLY A 256 -1.73 -1.66 -8.64
N ALA A 257 -1.81 -0.39 -9.09
CA ALA A 257 -1.76 -0.02 -10.50
C ALA A 257 -0.34 -0.04 -11.13
N GLY A 258 0.67 -0.56 -10.42
CA GLY A 258 2.06 -0.66 -10.84
C GLY A 258 2.81 0.69 -10.77
N ASP A 259 3.87 0.74 -9.95
CA ASP A 259 4.78 1.89 -9.74
C ASP A 259 4.11 3.29 -9.81
N PRO A 260 3.06 3.59 -9.00
CA PRO A 260 2.50 4.93 -8.96
C PRO A 260 3.59 5.95 -8.62
N ASP A 261 3.53 7.14 -9.24
CA ASP A 261 4.49 8.19 -8.90
C ASP A 261 4.27 8.68 -7.46
N GLU A 262 5.28 9.34 -6.89
CA GLU A 262 5.26 9.78 -5.49
C GLU A 262 4.12 10.76 -5.21
N GLU A 263 3.77 11.62 -6.17
CA GLU A 263 2.66 12.57 -6.05
C GLU A 263 1.31 11.84 -5.98
N GLN A 264 1.11 10.82 -6.81
CA GLN A 264 -0.08 9.96 -6.80
C GLN A 264 -0.22 9.20 -5.48
N VAL A 265 0.88 8.63 -4.98
CA VAL A 265 0.93 7.93 -3.69
C VAL A 265 0.58 8.88 -2.54
N GLU A 266 1.18 10.08 -2.51
CA GLU A 266 0.91 11.07 -1.47
C GLU A 266 -0.57 11.51 -1.53
N LYS A 267 -1.07 11.83 -2.73
CA LYS A 267 -2.46 12.28 -2.93
C LYS A 267 -3.47 11.22 -2.52
N ALA A 268 -3.25 9.96 -2.89
CA ALA A 268 -4.09 8.84 -2.47
C ALA A 268 -4.04 8.65 -0.95
N SER A 269 -2.84 8.63 -0.35
CA SER A 269 -2.65 8.47 1.10
C SER A 269 -3.36 9.57 1.90
N ARG A 270 -3.24 10.82 1.46
CA ARG A 270 -3.96 11.95 2.05
C ARG A 270 -5.48 11.76 1.99
N TRP A 271 -6.02 11.28 0.87
CA TRP A 271 -7.45 11.04 0.72
C TRP A 271 -7.96 9.87 1.57
N ILE A 272 -7.16 8.81 1.71
CA ILE A 272 -7.47 7.70 2.63
C ILE A 272 -7.49 8.22 4.06
N ALA A 273 -6.50 9.01 4.47
CA ALA A 273 -6.47 9.63 5.80
C ALA A 273 -7.71 10.50 6.09
N VAL A 274 -8.20 11.26 5.08
CA VAL A 274 -9.46 12.00 5.17
C VAL A 274 -10.64 11.06 5.45
N CYS A 275 -10.78 9.98 4.67
CA CYS A 275 -11.88 9.02 4.84
C CYS A 275 -11.80 8.30 6.19
N ARG A 276 -10.61 7.91 6.64
CA ARG A 276 -10.35 7.31 7.96
C ARG A 276 -10.74 8.25 9.11
N ALA A 277 -10.36 9.54 9.05
CA ALA A 277 -10.80 10.50 10.06
C ALA A 277 -12.32 10.75 10.04
N ASN A 278 -12.97 10.68 8.89
CA ASN A 278 -14.43 10.74 8.79
C ASN A 278 -15.09 9.50 9.39
N ARG A 279 -14.52 8.31 9.18
CA ARG A 279 -14.96 7.07 9.86
C ARG A 279 -14.79 7.17 11.37
N ALA A 280 -13.67 7.70 11.86
CA ALA A 280 -13.47 7.96 13.28
C ALA A 280 -14.56 8.89 13.86
N ALA A 281 -14.89 9.97 13.16
CA ALA A 281 -16.00 10.85 13.54
C ALA A 281 -17.35 10.12 13.57
N THR A 282 -17.56 9.21 12.62
CA THR A 282 -18.79 8.42 12.46
C THR A 282 -18.98 7.44 13.62
N TRP A 283 -17.91 6.77 14.05
CA TRP A 283 -17.92 5.92 15.24
C TRP A 283 -18.21 6.67 16.54
N LEU A 284 -17.90 7.97 16.60
CA LEU A 284 -18.18 8.84 17.75
C LEU A 284 -19.59 9.47 17.75
N LEU A 285 -20.39 9.28 16.69
CA LEU A 285 -21.79 9.73 16.68
C LEU A 285 -22.52 9.16 17.91
N ASN A 286 -23.37 9.96 18.55
CA ASN A 286 -24.16 9.51 19.70
C ASN A 286 -25.21 8.46 19.29
N GLY A 287 -25.67 7.65 20.26
CA GLY A 287 -26.67 6.60 20.06
C GLY A 287 -26.09 5.19 19.92
N GLU A 288 -26.97 4.21 19.67
CA GLU A 288 -26.63 2.78 19.54
C GLU A 288 -25.53 2.58 18.51
N GLY A 289 -24.41 1.93 18.87
CA GLY A 289 -23.28 1.66 17.97
C GLY A 289 -22.15 2.70 18.03
N LYS A 290 -22.18 3.65 18.98
CA LYS A 290 -21.02 4.47 19.34
C LYS A 290 -19.91 3.56 19.88
N ASP A 291 -18.70 3.72 19.36
CA ASP A 291 -17.55 2.86 19.67
C ASP A 291 -16.27 3.70 19.64
N ALA A 292 -15.76 4.08 20.81
CA ALA A 292 -14.66 5.03 20.91
C ALA A 292 -13.30 4.37 20.62
N GLU A 293 -13.17 3.07 20.89
CA GLU A 293 -12.00 2.26 20.55
C GLU A 293 -11.82 2.16 19.03
N LYS A 294 -12.88 1.85 18.29
CA LYS A 294 -12.82 1.86 16.80
C LYS A 294 -12.56 3.24 16.25
N ALA A 295 -13.15 4.28 16.86
CA ALA A 295 -12.85 5.65 16.46
C ALA A 295 -11.36 5.98 16.61
N LEU A 296 -10.74 5.54 17.71
CA LEU A 296 -9.32 5.73 17.97
C LEU A 296 -8.46 4.96 16.97
N GLU A 297 -8.82 3.72 16.65
CA GLU A 297 -8.12 2.91 15.65
C GLU A 297 -8.12 3.61 14.27
N GLU A 298 -9.28 4.03 13.78
CA GLU A 298 -9.42 4.75 12.51
C GLU A 298 -8.63 6.08 12.50
N ALA A 299 -8.63 6.82 13.62
CA ALA A 299 -7.89 8.07 13.73
C ALA A 299 -6.37 7.88 13.78
N LYS A 300 -5.88 6.77 14.37
CA LYS A 300 -4.47 6.38 14.32
C LYS A 300 -4.06 5.94 12.92
N MET A 301 -4.91 5.19 12.20
CA MET A 301 -4.65 4.86 10.80
C MET A 301 -4.55 6.13 9.94
N ALA A 302 -5.38 7.14 10.18
CA ALA A 302 -5.30 8.42 9.49
C ALA A 302 -3.97 9.14 9.73
N GLU A 303 -3.48 9.18 10.98
CA GLU A 303 -2.16 9.72 11.32
C GLU A 303 -1.04 8.94 10.60
N ASN A 304 -1.07 7.61 10.66
CA ASN A 304 -0.03 6.77 10.07
C ASN A 304 0.07 6.92 8.55
N LEU A 305 -1.07 7.08 7.88
CA LEU A 305 -1.15 7.23 6.42
C LEU A 305 -0.73 8.62 5.94
N TYR A 306 -1.16 9.67 6.64
CA TYR A 306 -0.78 11.04 6.30
C TYR A 306 -0.55 11.85 7.58
N PRO A 307 0.69 11.85 8.10
CA PRO A 307 0.98 12.50 9.35
C PRO A 307 0.81 14.03 9.34
N GLY A 308 0.76 14.66 8.17
CA GLY A 308 0.40 16.08 8.01
C GLY A 308 -1.10 16.38 8.14
N TYR A 309 -1.96 15.39 8.47
CA TYR A 309 -3.40 15.60 8.56
C TYR A 309 -3.85 15.97 9.98
N ALA A 310 -3.99 17.27 10.26
CA ALA A 310 -4.42 17.79 11.56
C ALA A 310 -5.69 17.10 12.12
N LYS A 311 -6.68 16.84 11.27
CA LYS A 311 -7.94 16.20 11.70
C LYS A 311 -7.73 14.79 12.22
N GLY A 312 -6.68 14.06 11.82
CA GLY A 312 -6.34 12.76 12.41
C GLY A 312 -6.06 12.89 13.91
N TYR A 313 -5.19 13.81 14.29
CA TYR A 313 -4.87 14.12 15.69
C TYR A 313 -6.08 14.61 16.48
N PHE A 314 -6.87 15.52 15.91
CA PHE A 314 -8.12 15.97 16.52
C PHE A 314 -9.07 14.80 16.80
N ARG A 315 -9.27 13.87 15.85
CA ARG A 315 -10.15 12.72 16.05
C ARG A 315 -9.62 11.73 17.07
N GLN A 316 -8.30 11.56 17.18
CA GLN A 316 -7.70 10.78 18.27
C GLN A 316 -8.00 11.43 19.63
N ALA A 317 -7.84 12.75 19.74
CA ALA A 317 -8.15 13.47 20.97
C ALA A 317 -9.61 13.31 21.39
N CYS A 318 -10.56 13.46 20.45
CA CYS A 318 -11.99 13.22 20.71
C CYS A 318 -12.27 11.78 21.16
N ALA A 319 -11.63 10.79 20.55
CA ALA A 319 -11.79 9.38 20.92
C ALA A 319 -11.22 9.11 22.32
N PHE A 320 -10.03 9.63 22.63
CA PHE A 320 -9.45 9.54 23.96
C PHE A 320 -10.29 10.23 25.03
N GLN A 321 -10.86 11.41 24.76
CA GLN A 321 -11.82 12.05 25.66
C GLN A 321 -13.05 11.16 25.91
N ALA A 322 -13.62 10.56 24.86
CA ALA A 322 -14.75 9.64 24.98
C ALA A 322 -14.41 8.39 25.81
N LEU A 323 -13.14 8.01 25.88
CA LEU A 323 -12.61 6.91 26.69
C LEU A 323 -12.17 7.35 28.11
N GLY A 324 -12.31 8.64 28.47
CA GLY A 324 -11.84 9.18 29.75
C GLY A 324 -10.32 9.31 29.88
N LYS A 325 -9.58 9.24 28.75
CA LYS A 325 -8.12 9.23 28.68
C LYS A 325 -7.57 10.63 28.32
N LEU A 326 -7.74 11.59 29.23
CA LEU A 326 -7.44 13.00 28.95
C LEU A 326 -5.96 13.29 28.68
N ALA A 327 -5.05 12.60 29.37
CA ALA A 327 -3.61 12.77 29.16
C ALA A 327 -3.21 12.36 27.74
N GLU A 328 -3.70 11.22 27.27
CA GLU A 328 -3.45 10.71 25.92
C GLU A 328 -4.10 11.58 24.84
N ALA A 329 -5.25 12.20 25.14
CA ALA A 329 -5.86 13.19 24.25
C ALA A 329 -4.93 14.39 24.03
N GLN A 330 -4.35 14.94 25.11
CA GLN A 330 -3.37 16.03 25.00
C GLN A 330 -2.10 15.58 24.26
N ASP A 331 -1.60 14.37 24.53
CA ASP A 331 -0.44 13.80 23.85
C ASP A 331 -0.66 13.68 22.34
N ALA A 332 -1.86 13.27 21.88
CA ALA A 332 -2.18 13.22 20.46
C ALA A 332 -2.10 14.61 19.80
N VAL A 333 -2.72 15.63 20.41
CA VAL A 333 -2.73 16.99 19.84
C VAL A 333 -1.33 17.61 19.82
N VAL A 334 -0.57 17.47 20.91
CA VAL A 334 0.80 17.97 21.02
C VAL A 334 1.72 17.30 20.01
N ARG A 335 1.54 15.99 19.76
CA ARG A 335 2.30 15.27 18.73
C ARG A 335 2.05 15.83 17.33
N GLY A 336 0.78 16.17 17.03
CA GLY A 336 0.42 16.89 15.80
C GLY A 336 1.10 18.25 15.71
N LEU A 337 0.96 19.10 16.73
CA LEU A 337 1.55 20.44 16.76
C LEU A 337 3.09 20.47 16.76
N LYS A 338 3.77 19.38 17.12
CA LYS A 338 5.24 19.26 17.02
C LYS A 338 5.73 19.01 15.59
N ARG A 339 4.83 18.76 14.64
CA ARG A 339 5.20 18.58 13.23
C ARG A 339 5.33 19.94 12.55
N SER A 340 6.35 20.10 11.71
CA SER A 340 6.63 21.35 10.98
C SER A 340 5.43 21.87 10.19
N GLU A 341 4.70 20.96 9.53
CA GLU A 341 3.55 21.25 8.69
C GLU A 341 2.27 21.59 9.48
N LEU A 342 2.23 21.29 10.78
CA LEU A 342 1.08 21.51 11.67
C LEU A 342 1.38 22.44 12.86
N GLU A 343 2.62 22.90 13.03
CA GLU A 343 3.05 23.78 14.13
C GLU A 343 2.18 25.03 14.25
N ARG A 344 1.67 25.53 13.12
CA ARG A 344 0.80 26.72 13.05
C ARG A 344 -0.69 26.40 12.88
N ASP A 345 -1.10 25.15 13.10
CA ASP A 345 -2.52 24.78 13.05
C ASP A 345 -3.27 25.32 14.27
N THR A 346 -4.04 26.39 14.05
CA THR A 346 -4.79 27.07 15.11
C THR A 346 -5.92 26.20 15.68
N SER A 347 -6.48 25.27 14.89
CA SER A 347 -7.57 24.40 15.35
C SER A 347 -7.05 23.37 16.34
N LEU A 348 -5.87 22.78 16.10
CA LEU A 348 -5.22 21.90 17.07
C LEU A 348 -4.80 22.66 18.33
N ALA A 349 -4.29 23.89 18.20
CA ALA A 349 -3.98 24.73 19.34
C ALA A 349 -5.21 25.01 20.22
N ASP A 350 -6.36 25.29 19.61
CA ASP A 350 -7.62 25.50 20.33
C ASP A 350 -8.07 24.24 21.08
N VAL A 351 -7.97 23.07 20.45
CA VAL A 351 -8.30 21.79 21.08
C VAL A 351 -7.38 21.50 22.26
N LEU A 352 -6.08 21.81 22.16
CA LEU A 352 -5.14 21.63 23.26
C LEU A 352 -5.49 22.54 24.44
N ILE A 353 -5.82 23.81 24.18
CA ILE A 353 -6.25 24.77 25.21
C ILE A 353 -7.54 24.27 25.87
N GLU A 354 -8.51 23.80 25.10
CA GLU A 354 -9.76 23.21 25.61
C GLU A 354 -9.47 22.04 26.56
N LEU A 355 -8.60 21.11 26.15
CA LEU A 355 -8.19 19.96 26.95
C LEU A 355 -7.41 20.32 28.23
N GLN A 356 -6.67 21.43 28.22
CA GLN A 356 -5.86 21.89 29.37
C GLN A 356 -6.65 22.75 30.37
N THR A 357 -7.85 23.18 29.99
CA THR A 357 -8.70 24.09 30.75
C THR A 357 -10.06 23.49 31.08
N ASP A 358 -10.23 22.19 30.84
CA ASP A 358 -11.50 21.46 30.98
C ASP A 358 -12.66 22.17 30.25
N GLY A 359 -12.38 22.69 29.06
CA GLY A 359 -13.35 23.40 28.23
C GLY A 359 -13.68 24.83 28.67
N LYS A 360 -13.06 25.34 29.73
CA LYS A 360 -13.33 26.71 30.24
C LYS A 360 -12.64 27.80 29.43
N GLY A 361 -11.67 27.45 28.59
CA GLY A 361 -10.82 28.41 27.89
C GLY A 361 -9.73 28.98 28.80
N LEU A 362 -8.91 29.87 28.24
CA LEU A 362 -7.82 30.50 28.97
C LEU A 362 -8.38 31.40 30.09
N PRO A 363 -7.78 31.41 31.29
CA PRO A 363 -8.20 32.29 32.39
C PRO A 363 -8.23 33.77 31.96
N GLU A 364 -9.25 34.52 32.38
CA GLU A 364 -9.47 35.91 31.94
C GLU A 364 -8.70 36.95 32.76
N ASP A 365 -8.18 36.57 33.93
CA ASP A 365 -7.35 37.42 34.77
C ASP A 365 -5.87 37.03 34.69
N LEU A 366 -4.99 38.04 34.73
CA LEU A 366 -3.56 37.86 34.55
C LEU A 366 -2.93 36.95 35.61
N GLY A 367 -3.44 37.01 36.86
CA GLY A 367 -2.96 36.19 37.96
C GLY A 367 -3.23 34.70 37.72
N SER A 368 -4.49 34.34 37.51
CA SER A 368 -4.90 32.95 37.26
C SER A 368 -4.33 32.42 35.94
N PHE A 369 -4.14 33.27 34.92
CA PHE A 369 -3.46 32.85 33.70
C PHE A 369 -2.00 32.50 33.96
N ASN A 370 -1.26 33.34 34.67
CA ASN A 370 0.15 33.07 34.99
C ASN A 370 0.30 31.83 35.87
N GLU A 371 -0.60 31.64 36.85
CA GLU A 371 -0.64 30.43 37.66
C GLU A 371 -0.94 29.19 36.81
N TRP A 372 -1.96 29.22 35.96
CA TRP A 372 -2.29 28.13 35.05
C TRP A 372 -1.13 27.81 34.10
N PHE A 373 -0.53 28.84 33.49
CA PHE A 373 0.55 28.68 32.52
C PHE A 373 1.78 28.08 33.18
N SER A 374 2.26 28.65 34.30
CA SER A 374 3.36 28.08 35.10
C SER A 374 3.03 26.66 35.54
N ARG A 375 1.77 26.38 35.92
CA ARG A 375 1.36 25.04 36.32
C ARG A 375 1.60 24.02 35.21
N ILE A 376 1.15 24.30 33.98
CA ILE A 376 1.26 23.34 32.88
C ILE A 376 2.66 23.30 32.23
N THR A 377 3.47 24.37 32.35
CA THR A 377 4.81 24.42 31.76
C THR A 377 5.94 24.09 32.73
N GLU A 378 5.73 24.20 34.04
CA GLU A 378 6.79 24.10 35.06
C GLU A 378 6.44 23.16 36.20
N THR A 379 5.27 23.31 36.85
CA THR A 379 5.00 22.59 38.12
C THR A 379 4.43 21.18 37.91
N ASP A 380 3.54 20.99 36.95
CA ASP A 380 3.01 19.68 36.58
C ASP A 380 4.01 18.99 35.65
N VAL A 381 4.76 18.03 36.21
CA VAL A 381 5.85 17.33 35.53
C VAL A 381 5.42 16.69 34.22
N GLU A 382 4.23 16.08 34.17
CA GLU A 382 3.76 15.38 32.97
C GLU A 382 3.34 16.38 31.89
N SER A 383 2.64 17.46 32.26
CA SER A 383 2.29 18.54 31.32
C SER A 383 3.53 19.28 30.80
N ALA A 384 4.48 19.60 31.68
CA ALA A 384 5.73 20.28 31.30
C ALA A 384 6.55 19.41 30.32
N LYS A 385 6.65 18.11 30.61
CA LYS A 385 7.31 17.15 29.72
C LYS A 385 6.61 17.04 28.37
N ARG A 386 5.28 16.99 28.35
CA ARG A 386 4.46 16.97 27.13
C ARG A 386 4.73 18.21 26.26
N LEU A 387 4.67 19.39 26.86
CA LEU A 387 4.84 20.68 26.17
C LEU A 387 6.28 21.03 25.84
N LYS A 388 7.27 20.27 26.33
CA LYS A 388 8.68 20.50 26.04
C LYS A 388 8.94 20.62 24.53
N GLY A 389 9.46 21.77 24.12
CA GLY A 389 9.81 22.10 22.74
C GLY A 389 8.63 22.47 21.84
N LEU A 390 7.40 22.54 22.38
CA LEU A 390 6.24 23.00 21.63
C LEU A 390 6.36 24.51 21.33
N LYS A 391 6.09 24.90 20.09
CA LYS A 391 6.13 26.28 19.58
C LYS A 391 4.86 26.56 18.76
N GLY A 392 4.87 27.61 17.95
CA GLY A 392 3.83 27.87 16.96
C GLY A 392 2.50 28.33 17.53
N ALA A 393 1.40 27.89 16.92
CA ALA A 393 0.07 28.46 17.13
C ALA A 393 -0.41 28.38 18.59
N TRP A 394 -0.03 27.33 19.34
CA TRP A 394 -0.38 27.22 20.75
C TRP A 394 0.32 28.29 21.61
N LEU A 395 1.64 28.43 21.45
CA LEU A 395 2.41 29.42 22.21
C LEU A 395 2.01 30.84 21.79
N ASP A 396 1.83 31.08 20.49
CA ASP A 396 1.39 32.37 19.96
C ASP A 396 0.04 32.80 20.56
N LYS A 397 -0.92 31.86 20.70
CA LYS A 397 -2.21 32.14 21.35
C LYS A 397 -2.06 32.49 22.83
N CYS A 398 -1.24 31.73 23.57
CA CYS A 398 -0.94 32.01 24.98
C CYS A 398 -0.29 33.40 25.16
N ASP A 399 0.67 33.74 24.31
CA ASP A 399 1.37 35.04 24.35
C ASP A 399 0.44 36.20 23.97
N GLN A 400 -0.39 36.03 22.94
CA GLN A 400 -1.39 37.03 22.55
C GLN A 400 -2.40 37.27 23.67
N HIS A 401 -2.88 36.21 24.32
CA HIS A 401 -3.81 36.32 25.44
C HIS A 401 -3.19 37.03 26.64
N ARG A 402 -1.93 36.70 26.99
CA ARG A 402 -1.17 37.39 28.04
C ARG A 402 -1.05 38.89 27.79
N ARG A 403 -0.60 39.28 26.59
CA ARG A 403 -0.44 40.70 26.21
C ARG A 403 -1.75 41.47 26.29
N LYS A 404 -2.86 40.82 25.89
CA LYS A 404 -4.20 41.41 26.01
C LYS A 404 -4.53 41.73 27.48
N MET A 405 -4.29 40.80 28.40
CA MET A 405 -4.55 41.03 29.83
C MET A 405 -3.62 42.09 30.44
N GLU A 406 -2.33 42.09 30.09
CA GLU A 406 -1.38 43.13 30.54
C GLU A 406 -1.79 44.54 30.10
N SER A 407 -2.28 44.66 28.86
CA SER A 407 -2.79 45.93 28.34
C SER A 407 -4.05 46.43 29.06
N GLN A 408 -4.89 45.52 29.56
CA GLN A 408 -6.09 45.85 30.33
C GLN A 408 -5.80 46.16 31.80
N ALA A 409 -4.72 45.57 32.35
CA ALA A 409 -4.31 45.78 33.73
C ALA A 409 -3.56 47.11 33.96
N THR A 410 -3.04 47.72 32.89
CA THR A 410 -2.35 49.03 32.97
C THR A 410 -3.39 50.15 32.93
N PRO A 411 -3.60 50.91 34.03
CA PRO A 411 -4.53 52.03 34.02
C PRO A 411 -4.09 53.06 32.96
N GLN A 412 -5.00 53.54 32.12
CA GLN A 412 -4.74 54.68 31.25
C GLN A 412 -4.49 55.91 32.14
N SER A 413 -3.21 56.22 32.33
CA SER A 413 -2.71 57.37 33.09
C SER A 413 -2.87 58.68 32.34
#